data_AF-A0A5J4THZ3-F1
#
_entry.id   AF-A0A5J4THZ3-F1
#
_cell.length_a   1.000
_cell.length_b   1.000
_cell.length_c   1.000
_cell.angle_alpha   90.00
_cell.angle_beta   90.00
_cell.angle_gamma   90.00
#
_symmetry.space_group_name_H-M   'P 1'
#
loop_
_entity.id
_entity.type
_entity.pdbx_description
1 polymer ?
#
loop_
_entity_poly.entity_id
_entity_poly.type
_entity_poly.pdbx_seq_one_letter_code
_entity_poly.pdbx_strand_id
1 'polypeptide(L)'
;MLRKSFNSPIFKYLCNYYQIPSKTQSKQNLICYTYILCDLFKWGTDETINEFKKAIQVDVIRELINHKDSVVRLNSNEVLSWIVKTAEMKRMAKMIQDFIYKNQEKIAEAVEQGILKEICDILERINKNEDGMAGVADPACFVIYLIFEGNPQFTPEALEQGGIVDHLISIIDSSSTKQAIFNQIESVRVIVNELQDEQLHILFDRGQILTISKHLGNEEPSTRYEASEIVERIIQSGISNINDGDQNPFRKQMEEDGTIQKIMGKFKSDKSINKMVNFNIALTIALLFKAFPLPAKYSSIVVNLKINCRDLEENLCSKALSALACLAQCE
;
A
#
# COMPACT_ATOMS: atom_id res chain seq x y z
N MET A 1 2.41 -22.78 -20.63
CA MET A 1 2.56 -23.32 -22.00
C MET A 1 3.77 -22.74 -22.77
N LEU A 2 4.74 -22.10 -22.10
CA LEU A 2 5.98 -21.55 -22.71
C LEU A 2 7.23 -22.20 -22.07
N ARG A 3 7.41 -23.51 -22.25
CA ARG A 3 8.58 -24.25 -21.73
C ARG A 3 9.38 -24.97 -22.83
N LYS A 4 9.29 -24.53 -24.10
CA LYS A 4 10.09 -25.11 -25.21
C LYS A 4 11.12 -24.13 -25.77
N SER A 5 12.31 -24.70 -26.00
CA SER A 5 13.66 -24.16 -26.26
C SER A 5 13.87 -22.87 -27.06
N PHE A 6 15.03 -22.27 -26.78
CA PHE A 6 15.64 -21.00 -27.20
C PHE A 6 15.96 -20.81 -28.68
N ASN A 7 15.53 -21.71 -29.56
CA ASN A 7 15.65 -21.50 -31.01
C ASN A 7 14.37 -20.91 -31.64
N SER A 8 13.45 -20.40 -30.83
CA SER A 8 12.25 -19.75 -31.36
C SER A 8 12.63 -18.48 -32.14
N PRO A 9 12.23 -18.35 -33.42
CA PRO A 9 12.37 -17.12 -34.21
C PRO A 9 11.83 -15.87 -33.52
N ILE A 10 10.88 -16.04 -32.58
CA ILE A 10 10.30 -14.97 -31.77
C ILE A 10 11.37 -14.30 -30.89
N PHE A 11 12.32 -15.03 -30.32
CA PHE A 11 13.36 -14.44 -29.47
C PHE A 11 14.28 -13.52 -30.27
N LYS A 12 14.80 -14.00 -31.41
CA LYS A 12 15.61 -13.17 -32.32
C LYS A 12 14.80 -12.00 -32.87
N TYR A 13 13.51 -12.20 -33.12
CA TYR A 13 12.62 -11.12 -33.51
C TYR A 13 12.50 -10.07 -32.40
N LEU A 14 12.30 -10.45 -31.14
CA LEU A 14 12.23 -9.51 -30.02
C LEU A 14 13.56 -8.74 -29.84
N CYS A 15 14.70 -9.41 -29.88
CA CYS A 15 16.01 -8.75 -29.78
C CYS A 15 16.31 -7.82 -30.96
N ASN A 16 15.87 -8.16 -32.18
CA ASN A 16 16.09 -7.35 -33.38
C ASN A 16 15.06 -6.22 -33.56
N TYR A 17 13.81 -6.45 -33.14
CA TYR A 17 12.70 -5.52 -33.29
C TYR A 17 12.72 -4.45 -32.20
N TYR A 18 13.11 -4.83 -30.98
CA TYR A 18 13.38 -3.88 -29.90
C TYR A 18 14.87 -3.52 -29.89
N GLN A 19 15.31 -2.80 -30.94
CA GLN A 19 16.56 -2.04 -30.83
C GLN A 19 16.50 -1.16 -29.57
N ILE A 20 17.63 -1.10 -28.85
CA ILE A 20 17.79 -0.44 -27.55
C ILE A 20 16.95 0.84 -27.49
N PRO A 21 16.00 0.95 -26.54
CA PRO A 21 15.12 2.10 -26.50
C PRO A 21 15.92 3.39 -26.31
N SER A 22 15.74 4.32 -27.25
CA SER A 22 16.08 5.71 -27.00
C SER A 22 14.93 6.37 -26.22
N LYS A 23 15.24 7.39 -25.42
CA LYS A 23 14.24 8.27 -24.76
C LYS A 23 13.21 8.89 -25.73
N THR A 24 13.46 8.82 -27.03
CA THR A 24 12.62 9.37 -28.10
C THR A 24 11.54 8.42 -28.60
N GLN A 25 11.47 7.18 -28.11
CA GLN A 25 10.39 6.25 -28.46
C GLN A 25 9.04 6.71 -27.91
N SER A 26 7.95 6.28 -28.56
CA SER A 26 6.60 6.57 -28.07
C SER A 26 6.39 5.97 -26.68
N LYS A 27 5.57 6.64 -25.85
CA LYS A 27 5.18 6.15 -24.52
C LYS A 27 4.69 4.69 -24.55
N GLN A 28 3.85 4.35 -25.53
CA GLN A 28 3.28 3.01 -25.64
C GLN A 28 4.35 1.95 -25.92
N ASN A 29 5.35 2.26 -26.76
CA ASN A 29 6.44 1.34 -27.04
C ASN A 29 7.29 1.09 -25.80
N LEU A 30 7.58 2.12 -25.00
CA LEU A 30 8.32 1.99 -23.74
C LEU A 30 7.56 1.15 -22.70
N ILE A 31 6.23 1.33 -22.60
CA ILE A 31 5.40 0.51 -21.71
C ILE A 31 5.46 -0.96 -22.13
N CYS A 32 5.19 -1.27 -23.40
CA CYS A 32 5.24 -2.65 -23.90
C CYS A 32 6.62 -3.27 -23.73
N TYR A 33 7.68 -2.51 -24.04
CA TYR A 33 9.06 -2.98 -23.91
C TYR A 33 9.40 -3.35 -22.46
N THR A 34 9.18 -2.42 -21.53
CA THR A 34 9.51 -2.63 -20.11
C THR A 34 8.66 -3.74 -19.49
N TYR A 35 7.38 -3.85 -19.87
CA TYR A 35 6.49 -4.92 -19.43
C TYR A 35 6.96 -6.31 -19.91
N ILE A 36 7.32 -6.44 -21.20
CA ILE A 36 7.85 -7.69 -21.75
C ILE A 36 9.15 -8.09 -21.03
N LEU A 37 10.02 -7.12 -20.71
CA LEU A 37 11.21 -7.39 -19.93
C LEU A 37 10.88 -7.93 -18.53
N CYS A 38 9.94 -7.32 -17.79
CA CYS A 38 9.50 -7.85 -16.50
C CYS A 38 9.06 -9.32 -16.60
N ASP A 39 8.20 -9.64 -17.58
CA ASP A 39 7.73 -11.02 -17.80
C ASP A 39 8.88 -11.97 -18.14
N LEU A 40 9.84 -11.54 -18.96
CA LEU A 40 11.01 -12.35 -19.31
C LEU A 40 11.90 -12.62 -18.11
N PHE A 41 12.12 -11.63 -17.23
CA PHE A 41 12.89 -11.85 -16.02
C PHE A 41 12.16 -12.71 -14.99
N LYS A 42 10.84 -12.57 -14.89
CA LYS A 42 10.01 -13.32 -13.94
C LYS A 42 9.83 -14.79 -14.33
N TRP A 43 9.68 -15.07 -15.63
CA TRP A 43 9.31 -16.39 -16.14
C TRP A 43 10.36 -17.05 -17.02
N GLY A 44 11.41 -16.33 -17.40
CA GLY A 44 12.51 -16.85 -18.22
C GLY A 44 13.36 -17.89 -17.50
N THR A 45 14.01 -18.75 -18.27
CA THR A 45 15.10 -19.58 -17.74
C THR A 45 16.33 -18.71 -17.45
N ASP A 46 17.24 -19.21 -16.62
CA ASP A 46 18.52 -18.55 -16.36
C ASP A 46 19.31 -18.24 -17.64
N GLU A 47 19.22 -19.12 -18.64
CA GLU A 47 19.82 -18.89 -19.96
C GLU A 47 19.23 -17.65 -20.65
N THR A 48 17.90 -17.54 -20.77
CA THR A 48 17.24 -16.34 -21.31
C THR A 48 17.60 -15.09 -20.56
N ILE A 49 17.56 -15.16 -19.23
CA ILE A 49 17.84 -14.00 -18.38
C ILE A 49 19.27 -13.52 -18.61
N ASN A 50 20.23 -14.44 -18.68
CA ASN A 50 21.64 -14.10 -18.92
C ASN A 50 21.87 -13.53 -20.32
N GLU A 51 21.22 -14.07 -21.35
CA GLU A 51 21.31 -13.51 -22.71
C GLU A 51 20.69 -12.12 -22.81
N PHE A 52 19.52 -11.89 -22.18
CA PHE A 52 18.92 -10.56 -22.12
C PHE A 52 19.78 -9.57 -21.34
N LYS A 53 20.37 -9.96 -20.22
CA LYS A 53 21.29 -9.09 -19.47
C LYS A 53 22.48 -8.62 -20.31
N LYS A 54 23.00 -9.46 -21.21
CA LYS A 54 24.07 -9.08 -22.13
C LYS A 54 23.59 -8.10 -23.21
N ALA A 55 22.33 -8.23 -23.64
CA ALA A 55 21.74 -7.39 -24.68
C ALA A 55 21.20 -6.05 -24.16
N ILE A 56 20.75 -5.99 -22.91
CA ILE A 56 20.17 -4.79 -22.30
C ILE A 56 21.28 -3.85 -21.84
N GLN A 57 21.21 -2.60 -22.29
CA GLN A 57 22.05 -1.53 -21.74
C GLN A 57 21.46 -1.08 -20.40
N VAL A 58 22.07 -1.50 -19.29
CA VAL A 58 21.59 -1.19 -17.93
C VAL A 58 21.42 0.31 -17.70
N ASP A 59 22.29 1.13 -18.28
CA ASP A 59 22.21 2.58 -18.14
C ASP A 59 20.94 3.15 -18.80
N VAL A 60 20.46 2.57 -19.90
CA VAL A 60 19.16 2.95 -20.50
C VAL A 60 18.02 2.65 -19.53
N ILE A 61 18.04 1.50 -18.85
CA ILE A 61 17.03 1.17 -17.84
C ILE A 61 17.09 2.16 -16.67
N ARG A 62 18.29 2.50 -16.19
CA ARG A 62 18.49 3.54 -15.16
C ARG A 62 17.96 4.89 -15.58
N GLU A 63 18.04 5.25 -16.85
CA GLU A 63 17.42 6.49 -17.33
C GLU A 63 15.89 6.43 -17.29
N LEU A 64 15.31 5.27 -17.60
CA LEU A 64 13.86 5.08 -17.66
C LEU A 64 13.19 5.08 -16.27
N ILE A 65 13.92 4.83 -15.18
CA ILE A 65 13.36 4.98 -13.82
C ILE A 65 12.96 6.44 -13.51
N ASN A 66 13.49 7.42 -14.24
CA ASN A 66 13.13 8.83 -14.10
C ASN A 66 12.11 9.28 -15.15
N HIS A 67 11.49 8.34 -15.87
CA HIS A 67 10.52 8.67 -16.89
C HIS A 67 9.26 9.33 -16.28
N LYS A 68 8.66 10.27 -17.03
CA LYS A 68 7.47 11.03 -16.59
C LYS A 68 6.24 10.16 -16.39
N ASP A 69 6.17 9.06 -17.14
CA ASP A 69 5.08 8.09 -17.05
C ASP A 69 5.34 7.11 -15.92
N SER A 70 4.36 6.95 -15.03
CA SER A 70 4.46 6.10 -13.84
C SER A 70 4.65 4.62 -14.19
N VAL A 71 3.98 4.10 -15.22
CA VAL A 71 4.07 2.69 -15.61
C VAL A 71 5.46 2.36 -16.14
N VAL A 72 6.01 3.22 -17.01
CA VAL A 72 7.40 3.05 -17.50
C VAL A 72 8.38 3.07 -16.34
N ARG A 73 8.22 4.01 -15.40
CA ARG A 73 9.09 4.11 -14.22
C ARG A 73 9.03 2.87 -13.34
N LEU A 74 7.82 2.37 -13.03
CA LEU A 74 7.62 1.17 -12.19
C LEU A 74 8.24 -0.07 -12.84
N ASN A 75 7.88 -0.35 -14.09
CA ASN A 75 8.44 -1.51 -14.81
C ASN A 75 9.97 -1.41 -14.93
N SER A 76 10.51 -0.20 -15.17
CA SER A 76 11.97 -0.01 -15.25
C SER A 76 12.67 -0.24 -13.93
N ASN A 77 12.07 0.15 -12.79
CA ASN A 77 12.58 -0.18 -11.47
C ASN A 77 12.62 -1.70 -11.25
N GLU A 78 11.55 -2.41 -11.60
CA GLU A 78 11.49 -3.88 -11.47
C GLU A 78 12.54 -4.55 -12.36
N VAL A 79 12.66 -4.16 -13.64
CA VAL A 79 13.68 -4.67 -14.56
C VAL A 79 15.08 -4.41 -14.01
N LEU A 80 15.35 -3.19 -13.51
CA LEU A 80 16.64 -2.85 -12.91
C LEU A 80 16.94 -3.77 -11.71
N SER A 81 15.97 -4.00 -10.82
CA SER A 81 16.10 -4.94 -9.71
C SER A 81 16.39 -6.36 -10.17
N TRP A 82 15.73 -6.87 -11.20
CA TRP A 82 16.05 -8.19 -11.76
C TRP A 82 17.47 -8.26 -12.31
N ILE A 83 18.01 -7.16 -12.86
CA ILE A 83 19.36 -7.09 -13.38
C ILE A 83 20.40 -7.05 -12.24
N VAL A 84 20.25 -6.12 -11.29
CA VAL A 84 21.29 -5.78 -10.29
C VAL A 84 21.07 -6.40 -8.90
N LYS A 85 19.82 -6.79 -8.57
CA LYS A 85 19.38 -7.45 -7.31
C LYS A 85 18.73 -8.81 -7.58
N THR A 86 19.35 -9.59 -8.46
CA THR A 86 18.78 -10.87 -8.91
C THR A 86 18.55 -11.86 -7.77
N ALA A 87 19.45 -11.89 -6.77
CA ALA A 87 19.31 -12.79 -5.64
C ALA A 87 18.06 -12.46 -4.82
N GLU A 88 17.87 -11.18 -4.49
CA GLU A 88 16.70 -10.68 -3.77
C GLU A 88 15.40 -10.92 -4.56
N MET A 89 15.38 -10.59 -5.85
CA MET A 89 14.19 -10.82 -6.69
C MET A 89 13.82 -12.30 -6.80
N LYS A 90 14.80 -13.19 -6.99
CA LYS A 90 14.58 -14.64 -6.99
C LYS A 90 14.11 -15.14 -5.63
N ARG A 91 14.65 -14.58 -4.55
CA ARG A 91 14.27 -14.92 -3.18
C ARG A 91 12.82 -14.53 -2.90
N MET A 92 12.39 -13.30 -3.23
CA MET A 92 10.99 -12.87 -3.12
C MET A 92 10.06 -13.72 -3.99
N ALA A 93 10.42 -13.96 -5.25
CA ALA A 93 9.62 -14.79 -6.15
C ALA A 93 9.44 -16.22 -5.60
N LYS A 94 10.49 -16.79 -5.00
CA LYS A 94 10.42 -18.09 -4.31
C LYS A 94 9.50 -18.04 -3.10
N MET A 95 9.61 -17.04 -2.23
CA MET A 95 8.73 -16.89 -1.07
C MET A 95 7.27 -16.79 -1.48
N ILE A 96 6.97 -15.99 -2.51
CA ILE A 96 5.62 -15.85 -3.07
C ILE A 96 5.08 -17.21 -3.52
N GLN A 97 5.86 -17.96 -4.33
CA GLN A 97 5.45 -19.29 -4.76
C GLN A 97 5.26 -20.26 -3.60
N ASP A 98 6.13 -20.17 -2.60
CA ASP A 98 6.05 -20.99 -1.41
C ASP A 98 4.78 -20.66 -0.62
N PHE A 99 4.36 -19.39 -0.49
CA PHE A 99 3.23 -19.00 0.38
C PHE A 99 1.85 -19.02 -0.25
N ILE A 100 1.70 -18.82 -1.56
CA ILE A 100 0.38 -18.78 -2.23
C ILE A 100 -0.49 -20.02 -1.94
N TYR A 101 0.13 -21.19 -1.71
CA TYR A 101 -0.58 -22.47 -1.53
C TYR A 101 -0.35 -23.12 -0.16
N LYS A 102 0.27 -22.41 0.79
CA LYS A 102 0.59 -22.98 2.11
C LYS A 102 -0.50 -22.71 3.13
N ASN A 103 -0.57 -23.61 4.11
CA ASN A 103 -1.37 -23.42 5.31
C ASN A 103 -0.62 -22.54 6.32
N GLN A 104 -1.35 -22.06 7.34
CA GLN A 104 -0.83 -21.18 8.39
C GLN A 104 0.39 -21.77 9.13
N GLU A 105 0.44 -23.09 9.32
CA GLU A 105 1.56 -23.78 9.99
C GLU A 105 2.90 -23.54 9.28
N LYS A 106 2.95 -23.68 7.95
CA LYS A 106 4.19 -23.44 7.21
C LYS A 106 4.57 -21.96 7.08
N ILE A 107 3.60 -21.05 7.24
CA ILE A 107 3.89 -19.62 7.37
C ILE A 107 4.53 -19.37 8.73
N ALA A 108 3.97 -19.93 9.80
CA ALA A 108 4.54 -19.85 11.15
C ALA A 108 5.98 -20.40 11.21
N GLU A 109 6.24 -21.58 10.63
CA GLU A 109 7.62 -22.12 10.52
C GLU A 109 8.59 -21.15 9.82
N ALA A 110 8.13 -20.44 8.79
CA ALA A 110 8.96 -19.47 8.07
C ALA A 110 9.20 -18.20 8.88
N VAL A 111 8.20 -17.75 9.65
CA VAL A 111 8.32 -16.64 10.61
C VAL A 111 9.33 -16.99 11.70
N GLU A 112 9.23 -18.18 12.29
CA GLU A 112 10.21 -18.69 13.28
C GLU A 112 11.63 -18.78 12.72
N GLN A 113 11.77 -19.02 11.40
CA GLN A 113 13.06 -19.01 10.70
C GLN A 113 13.58 -17.61 10.37
N GLY A 114 12.89 -16.55 10.78
CA GLY A 114 13.34 -15.16 10.68
C GLY A 114 12.98 -14.46 9.37
N ILE A 115 11.94 -14.91 8.65
CA ILE A 115 11.56 -14.28 7.38
C ILE A 115 11.12 -12.81 7.52
N LEU A 116 10.49 -12.44 8.64
CA LEU A 116 10.09 -11.06 8.88
C LEU A 116 11.30 -10.13 8.98
N LYS A 117 12.38 -10.60 9.62
CA LYS A 117 13.65 -9.87 9.68
C LYS A 117 14.28 -9.71 8.29
N GLU A 118 14.26 -10.76 7.47
CA GLU A 118 14.73 -10.70 6.09
C GLU A 118 13.97 -9.65 5.26
N ILE A 119 12.63 -9.60 5.40
CA ILE A 119 11.80 -8.59 4.75
C ILE A 119 12.10 -7.19 5.29
N CYS A 120 12.27 -7.06 6.61
CA CYS A 120 12.64 -5.82 7.27
C CYS A 120 13.94 -5.24 6.71
N ASP A 121 14.99 -6.08 6.58
CA ASP A 121 16.28 -5.69 6.00
C ASP A 121 16.13 -5.23 4.54
N ILE A 122 15.25 -5.86 3.75
CA ILE A 122 14.94 -5.44 2.38
C ILE A 122 14.28 -4.06 2.35
N LEU A 123 13.28 -3.82 3.20
CA LEU A 123 12.59 -2.54 3.29
C LEU A 123 13.51 -1.42 3.80
N GLU A 124 14.43 -1.72 4.71
CA GLU A 124 15.44 -0.77 5.17
C GLU A 124 16.34 -0.33 4.01
N ARG A 125 16.81 -1.27 3.19
CA ARG A 125 17.64 -1.00 2.01
C ARG A 125 16.90 -0.20 0.93
N ILE A 126 15.59 -0.45 0.77
CA ILE A 126 14.72 0.38 -0.09
C ILE A 126 14.66 1.81 0.44
N ASN A 127 14.43 2.02 1.74
CA ASN A 127 14.42 3.35 2.38
C ASN A 127 15.77 4.08 2.23
N LYS A 128 16.89 3.36 2.26
CA LYS A 128 18.23 3.89 2.02
C LYS A 128 18.50 4.22 0.54
N ASN A 129 17.52 4.02 -0.35
CA ASN A 129 17.63 4.23 -1.80
C ASN A 129 18.81 3.46 -2.43
N GLU A 130 19.07 2.23 -1.95
CA GLU A 130 20.14 1.40 -2.52
C GLU A 130 19.85 1.08 -4.01
N ASP A 131 20.86 1.18 -4.87
CA ASP A 131 20.72 1.04 -6.34
C ASP A 131 19.99 -0.25 -6.71
N GLY A 132 18.91 -0.12 -7.49
CA GLY A 132 18.07 -1.23 -7.93
C GLY A 132 17.30 -1.96 -6.84
N MET A 133 17.17 -1.44 -5.62
CA MET A 133 16.26 -2.02 -4.61
C MET A 133 14.80 -1.62 -4.81
N ALA A 134 14.53 -0.48 -5.47
CA ALA A 134 13.17 0.06 -5.60
C ALA A 134 12.17 -0.93 -6.23
N GLY A 135 12.59 -1.73 -7.22
CA GLY A 135 11.74 -2.75 -7.85
C GLY A 135 11.52 -4.01 -7.01
N VAL A 136 12.25 -4.19 -5.91
CA VAL A 136 12.03 -5.28 -4.93
C VAL A 136 10.84 -4.98 -4.01
N ALA A 137 10.41 -3.71 -3.93
CA ALA A 137 9.36 -3.27 -3.01
C ALA A 137 8.03 -4.00 -3.26
N ASP A 138 7.60 -4.14 -4.51
CA ASP A 138 6.32 -4.76 -4.85
C ASP A 138 6.27 -6.25 -4.49
N PRO A 139 7.26 -7.09 -4.88
CA PRO A 139 7.33 -8.47 -4.40
C PRO A 139 7.41 -8.59 -2.88
N ALA A 140 8.18 -7.72 -2.21
CA ALA A 140 8.28 -7.74 -0.75
C ALA A 140 6.94 -7.43 -0.07
N CYS A 141 6.21 -6.42 -0.57
CA CYS A 141 4.86 -6.09 -0.13
C CYS A 141 3.89 -7.26 -0.32
N PHE A 142 4.00 -7.98 -1.44
CA PHE A 142 3.15 -9.16 -1.66
C PHE A 142 3.49 -10.32 -0.71
N VAL A 143 4.75 -10.50 -0.34
CA VAL A 143 5.12 -11.45 0.73
C VAL A 143 4.52 -11.03 2.08
N ILE A 144 4.56 -9.74 2.41
CA ILE A 144 3.93 -9.21 3.64
C ILE A 144 2.43 -9.50 3.65
N TYR A 145 1.72 -9.20 2.56
CA TYR A 145 0.31 -9.53 2.39
C TYR A 145 0.04 -11.01 2.74
N LEU A 146 0.79 -11.93 2.12
CA LEU A 146 0.61 -13.37 2.31
C LEU A 146 0.92 -13.85 3.74
N ILE A 147 1.81 -13.17 4.46
CA ILE A 147 2.15 -13.54 5.84
C ILE A 147 1.08 -13.05 6.82
N PHE A 148 0.60 -11.81 6.66
CA PHE A 148 -0.25 -11.17 7.66
C PHE A 148 -1.74 -11.43 7.46
N GLU A 149 -2.23 -11.57 6.23
CA GLU A 149 -3.66 -11.77 5.97
C GLU A 149 -4.19 -13.00 6.73
N GLY A 150 -5.11 -12.79 7.68
CA GLY A 150 -5.69 -13.83 8.52
C GLY A 150 -4.72 -14.43 9.55
N ASN A 151 -3.64 -13.72 9.90
CA ASN A 151 -2.60 -14.19 10.83
C ASN A 151 -2.24 -13.12 11.89
N PRO A 152 -3.17 -12.77 12.78
CA PRO A 152 -2.96 -11.71 13.77
C PRO A 152 -1.83 -11.99 14.77
N GLN A 153 -1.44 -13.27 14.95
CA GLN A 153 -0.36 -13.68 15.85
C GLN A 153 1.02 -13.11 15.47
N PHE A 154 1.24 -12.71 14.20
CA PHE A 154 2.52 -12.16 13.76
C PHE A 154 2.59 -10.63 13.91
N THR A 155 1.46 -9.97 14.21
CA THR A 155 1.39 -8.51 14.28
C THR A 155 2.29 -7.85 15.33
N PRO A 156 2.57 -8.45 16.51
CA PRO A 156 3.48 -7.82 17.47
C PRO A 156 4.89 -7.59 16.90
N GLU A 157 5.42 -8.56 16.15
CA GLU A 157 6.75 -8.48 15.52
C GLU A 157 6.79 -7.40 14.43
N ALA A 158 5.69 -7.22 13.68
CA ALA A 158 5.59 -6.17 12.67
C ALA A 158 5.65 -4.74 13.25
N LEU A 159 5.19 -4.60 14.49
CA LEU A 159 5.09 -3.34 15.22
C LEU A 159 6.31 -3.01 16.07
N GLU A 160 7.31 -3.87 16.12
CA GLU A 160 8.56 -3.56 16.81
C GLU A 160 9.16 -2.24 16.29
N GLN A 161 9.91 -1.55 17.15
CA GLN A 161 10.58 -0.31 16.78
C GLN A 161 11.60 -0.61 15.67
N GLY A 162 11.47 0.07 14.53
CA GLY A 162 12.26 -0.25 13.33
C GLY A 162 11.82 -1.54 12.62
N GLY A 163 10.60 -2.02 12.91
CA GLY A 163 10.01 -3.19 12.27
C GLY A 163 9.41 -2.88 10.89
N ILE A 164 8.66 -3.84 10.36
CA ILE A 164 8.05 -3.78 9.02
C ILE A 164 7.15 -2.54 8.87
N VAL A 165 6.30 -2.25 9.86
CA VAL A 165 5.38 -1.12 9.78
C VAL A 165 6.14 0.21 9.70
N ASP A 166 7.16 0.40 10.55
CA ASP A 166 7.95 1.64 10.55
C ASP A 166 8.63 1.87 9.18
N HIS A 167 9.16 0.81 8.56
CA HIS A 167 9.77 0.93 7.23
C HIS A 167 8.76 1.18 6.12
N LEU A 168 7.59 0.53 6.14
CA LEU A 168 6.51 0.82 5.17
C LEU A 168 6.02 2.26 5.30
N ILE A 169 5.82 2.74 6.54
CA ILE A 169 5.41 4.12 6.81
C ILE A 169 6.46 5.12 6.30
N SER A 170 7.76 4.84 6.47
CA SER A 170 8.83 5.66 5.90
C SER A 170 8.77 5.71 4.36
N ILE A 171 8.52 4.58 3.69
CA ILE A 171 8.36 4.54 2.23
C ILE A 171 7.14 5.36 1.80
N ILE A 172 6.02 5.22 2.50
CA ILE A 172 4.80 5.98 2.24
C ILE A 172 5.04 7.49 2.45
N ASP A 173 5.67 7.89 3.56
CA ASP A 173 5.92 9.30 3.88
C ASP A 173 6.77 10.00 2.82
N SER A 174 7.84 9.33 2.37
CA SER A 174 8.73 9.83 1.33
C SER A 174 8.07 9.92 -0.05
N SER A 175 6.94 9.23 -0.24
CA SER A 175 6.22 9.18 -1.51
C SER A 175 5.30 10.40 -1.72
N SER A 176 5.25 10.89 -2.95
CA SER A 176 4.31 11.93 -3.39
C SER A 176 2.91 11.35 -3.61
N THR A 177 1.90 12.22 -3.59
CA THR A 177 0.50 11.84 -3.88
C THR A 177 0.25 11.49 -5.36
N LYS A 178 1.28 11.52 -6.21
CA LYS A 178 1.21 11.12 -7.64
C LYS A 178 1.89 9.78 -7.90
N GLN A 179 2.59 9.23 -6.92
CA GLN A 179 3.21 7.92 -7.04
C GLN A 179 2.17 6.85 -6.71
N ALA A 180 2.16 5.81 -7.54
CA ALA A 180 1.41 4.59 -7.28
C ALA A 180 2.19 3.78 -6.25
N ILE A 181 1.68 3.80 -5.01
CA ILE A 181 2.25 3.11 -3.84
C ILE A 181 1.24 2.12 -3.23
N PHE A 182 0.35 1.60 -4.08
CA PHE A 182 -0.78 0.78 -3.65
C PHE A 182 -0.31 -0.49 -2.92
N ASN A 183 0.74 -1.17 -3.39
CA ASN A 183 1.23 -2.37 -2.68
C ASN A 183 1.78 -2.05 -1.29
N GLN A 184 2.46 -0.91 -1.14
CA GLN A 184 3.05 -0.49 0.13
C GLN A 184 1.96 -0.13 1.14
N ILE A 185 0.95 0.63 0.71
CA ILE A 185 -0.16 1.02 1.59
C ILE A 185 -1.14 -0.14 1.84
N GLU A 186 -1.34 -1.02 0.87
CA GLU A 186 -2.05 -2.30 1.03
C GLU A 186 -1.40 -3.17 2.11
N SER A 187 -0.07 -3.27 2.11
CA SER A 187 0.66 -4.04 3.12
C SER A 187 0.42 -3.49 4.53
N VAL A 188 0.40 -2.16 4.68
CA VAL A 188 0.03 -1.52 5.95
C VAL A 188 -1.43 -1.81 6.30
N ARG A 189 -2.35 -1.74 5.32
CA ARG A 189 -3.78 -2.01 5.54
C ARG A 189 -4.02 -3.42 6.05
N VAL A 190 -3.39 -4.42 5.43
CA VAL A 190 -3.51 -5.82 5.87
C VAL A 190 -3.03 -5.96 7.31
N ILE A 191 -1.86 -5.41 7.65
CA ILE A 191 -1.36 -5.47 9.04
C ILE A 191 -2.35 -4.77 9.99
N VAL A 192 -2.80 -3.56 9.65
CA VAL A 192 -3.75 -2.75 10.45
C VAL A 192 -5.07 -3.48 10.70
N ASN A 193 -5.57 -4.23 9.72
CA ASN A 193 -6.81 -4.99 9.86
C ASN A 193 -6.68 -6.19 10.81
N GLU A 194 -5.47 -6.67 11.04
CA GLU A 194 -5.16 -7.76 11.98
C GLU A 194 -4.82 -7.25 13.40
N LEU A 195 -4.66 -5.94 13.59
CA LEU A 195 -4.31 -5.35 14.88
C LEU A 195 -5.51 -5.32 15.83
N GLN A 196 -5.21 -5.58 17.11
CA GLN A 196 -6.09 -5.27 18.23
C GLN A 196 -6.11 -3.76 18.53
N ASP A 197 -7.11 -3.30 19.28
CA ASP A 197 -7.28 -1.87 19.53
C ASP A 197 -6.09 -1.26 20.29
N GLU A 198 -5.49 -1.97 21.25
CA GLU A 198 -4.28 -1.49 21.94
C GLU A 198 -3.09 -1.32 20.97
N GLN A 199 -2.99 -2.17 19.96
CA GLN A 199 -1.94 -2.08 18.94
C GLN A 199 -2.21 -0.93 17.96
N LEU A 200 -3.47 -0.62 17.66
CA LEU A 200 -3.85 0.54 16.85
C LEU A 200 -3.51 1.86 17.56
N HIS A 201 -3.64 1.91 18.89
CA HIS A 201 -3.21 3.07 19.69
C HIS A 201 -1.69 3.31 19.55
N ILE A 202 -0.87 2.26 19.43
CA ILE A 202 0.57 2.41 19.17
C ILE A 202 0.82 3.15 17.84
N LEU A 203 0.04 2.85 16.78
CA LEU A 203 0.17 3.55 15.50
C LEU A 203 -0.22 5.03 15.61
N PHE A 204 -1.27 5.31 16.40
CA PHE A 204 -1.69 6.67 16.71
C PHE A 204 -0.59 7.44 17.44
N ASP A 205 -0.05 6.88 18.52
CA ASP A 205 0.98 7.51 19.36
C ASP A 205 2.28 7.76 18.58
N ARG A 206 2.59 6.91 17.60
CA ARG A 206 3.72 7.10 16.67
C ARG A 206 3.46 8.16 15.59
N GLY A 207 2.29 8.80 15.56
CA GLY A 207 1.94 9.84 14.61
C GLY A 207 1.65 9.34 13.19
N GLN A 208 1.39 8.04 13.00
CA GLN A 208 1.29 7.45 11.67
C GLN A 208 0.02 7.90 10.91
N ILE A 209 -1.04 8.29 11.62
CA ILE A 209 -2.25 8.85 10.98
C ILE A 209 -1.92 10.07 10.14
N LEU A 210 -1.05 10.96 10.63
CA LEU A 210 -0.69 12.19 9.91
C LEU A 210 -0.03 11.85 8.56
N THR A 211 0.91 10.89 8.57
CA THR A 211 1.60 10.41 7.37
C THR A 211 0.62 9.78 6.38
N ILE A 212 -0.23 8.86 6.83
CA ILE A 212 -1.16 8.13 5.95
C ILE A 212 -2.24 9.08 5.39
N SER A 213 -2.70 10.05 6.20
CA SER A 213 -3.72 11.03 5.80
C SER A 213 -3.31 11.90 4.61
N LYS A 214 -2.00 12.09 4.39
CA LYS A 214 -1.46 12.74 3.18
C LYS A 214 -1.97 12.07 1.90
N HIS A 215 -2.11 10.74 1.92
CA HIS A 215 -2.47 9.93 0.75
C HIS A 215 -3.98 9.78 0.52
N LEU A 216 -4.83 10.38 1.37
CA LEU A 216 -6.26 10.56 1.06
C LEU A 216 -6.49 11.40 -0.20
N GLY A 217 -5.49 12.18 -0.60
CA GLY A 217 -5.47 12.95 -1.86
C GLY A 217 -4.65 12.32 -2.99
N ASN A 218 -4.29 11.03 -2.92
CA ASN A 218 -3.51 10.37 -3.97
C ASN A 218 -4.27 10.35 -5.32
N GLU A 219 -3.57 10.49 -6.44
CA GLU A 219 -4.16 10.36 -7.78
C GLU A 219 -4.65 8.93 -8.04
N GLU A 220 -3.97 7.92 -7.47
CA GLU A 220 -4.34 6.51 -7.58
C GLU A 220 -5.56 6.17 -6.68
N PRO A 221 -6.69 5.72 -7.25
CA PRO A 221 -7.90 5.43 -6.47
C PRO A 221 -7.72 4.37 -5.38
N SER A 222 -6.98 3.28 -5.64
CA SER A 222 -6.78 2.20 -4.66
C SER A 222 -6.00 2.70 -3.44
N THR A 223 -4.92 3.45 -3.66
CA THR A 223 -4.14 4.06 -2.57
C THR A 223 -4.99 4.99 -1.70
N ARG A 224 -5.91 5.77 -2.29
CA ARG A 224 -6.83 6.60 -1.50
C ARG A 224 -7.78 5.77 -0.65
N TYR A 225 -8.30 4.68 -1.22
CA TYR A 225 -9.19 3.77 -0.53
C TYR A 225 -8.50 3.12 0.66
N GLU A 226 -7.34 2.49 0.44
CA GLU A 226 -6.51 1.88 1.49
C GLU A 226 -6.13 2.88 2.58
N ALA A 227 -5.68 4.09 2.21
CA ALA A 227 -5.37 5.15 3.17
C ALA A 227 -6.59 5.50 4.05
N SER A 228 -7.78 5.59 3.44
CA SER A 228 -9.01 5.94 4.16
C SER A 228 -9.45 4.86 5.13
N GLU A 229 -9.24 3.59 4.77
CA GLU A 229 -9.57 2.44 5.62
C GLU A 229 -8.63 2.35 6.83
N ILE A 230 -7.32 2.53 6.61
CA ILE A 230 -6.34 2.56 7.70
C ILE A 230 -6.65 3.67 8.71
N VAL A 231 -6.89 4.89 8.21
CA VAL A 231 -7.21 6.04 9.08
C VAL A 231 -8.50 5.79 9.86
N GLU A 232 -9.56 5.29 9.20
CA GLU A 232 -10.82 4.98 9.86
C GLU A 232 -10.65 3.92 10.95
N ARG A 233 -9.94 2.81 10.67
CA ARG A 233 -9.71 1.71 11.61
C ARG A 233 -8.97 2.17 12.85
N ILE A 234 -7.90 2.97 12.69
CA ILE A 234 -7.16 3.51 13.84
C ILE A 234 -8.08 4.43 14.66
N ILE A 235 -8.80 5.37 14.03
CA ILE A 235 -9.69 6.28 14.77
C ILE A 235 -10.82 5.55 15.49
N GLN A 236 -11.36 4.50 14.88
CA GLN A 236 -12.40 3.67 15.48
C GLN A 236 -11.92 3.02 16.79
N SER A 237 -10.66 2.57 16.85
CA SER A 237 -10.09 1.97 18.07
C SER A 237 -10.07 2.92 19.28
N GLY A 238 -10.10 4.24 19.03
CA GLY A 238 -10.15 5.25 20.08
C GLY A 238 -11.48 5.26 20.85
N ILE A 239 -12.54 4.69 20.28
CA ILE A 239 -13.88 4.73 20.89
C ILE A 239 -14.39 3.37 21.39
N SER A 240 -13.66 2.27 21.17
CA SER A 240 -14.13 0.92 21.51
C SER A 240 -14.38 0.71 23.02
N ASN A 241 -13.68 1.45 23.87
CA ASN A 241 -13.67 1.27 25.34
C ASN A 241 -13.95 2.55 26.13
N ILE A 242 -14.65 3.53 25.54
CA ILE A 242 -15.02 4.78 26.23
C ILE A 242 -16.54 4.84 26.45
N ASN A 243 -16.99 5.59 27.46
CA ASN A 243 -18.41 5.64 27.80
C ASN A 243 -19.22 6.53 26.86
N ASP A 244 -20.54 6.48 27.00
CA ASP A 244 -21.41 7.48 26.38
C ASP A 244 -21.18 8.85 27.00
N GLY A 245 -21.11 9.88 26.15
CA GLY A 245 -20.76 11.25 26.54
C GLY A 245 -19.25 11.53 26.58
N ASP A 246 -18.40 10.51 26.59
CA ASP A 246 -16.95 10.70 26.50
C ASP A 246 -16.53 11.05 25.06
N GLN A 247 -15.61 12.01 24.93
CA GLN A 247 -15.05 12.39 23.63
C GLN A 247 -14.02 11.35 23.16
N ASN A 248 -13.81 11.28 21.85
CA ASN A 248 -12.73 10.47 21.28
C ASN A 248 -11.36 10.96 21.81
N PRO A 249 -10.55 10.09 22.44
CA PRO A 249 -9.28 10.48 23.07
C PRO A 249 -8.27 11.06 22.07
N PHE A 250 -8.36 10.67 20.79
CA PHE A 250 -7.46 11.14 19.74
C PHE A 250 -7.78 12.55 19.25
N ARG A 251 -9.00 13.06 19.52
CA ARG A 251 -9.50 14.32 18.94
C ARG A 251 -8.59 15.50 19.26
N LYS A 252 -8.21 15.67 20.53
CA LYS A 252 -7.46 16.85 20.99
C LYS A 252 -6.09 16.96 20.30
N GLN A 253 -5.32 15.87 20.30
CA GLN A 253 -4.00 15.84 19.66
C GLN A 253 -4.09 16.12 18.15
N MET A 254 -5.07 15.52 17.46
CA MET A 254 -5.26 15.73 16.02
C MET A 254 -5.80 17.12 15.67
N GLU A 255 -6.45 17.81 16.62
CA GLU A 255 -6.84 19.21 16.47
C GLU A 255 -5.63 20.13 16.62
N GLU A 256 -4.74 19.84 17.57
CA GLU A 256 -3.50 20.59 17.83
C GLU A 256 -2.50 20.50 16.66
N ASP A 257 -2.36 19.32 16.03
CA ASP A 257 -1.44 19.11 14.90
C ASP A 257 -2.05 19.45 13.50
N GLY A 258 -3.33 19.84 13.49
CA GLY A 258 -4.06 20.21 12.28
C GLY A 258 -4.53 19.03 11.40
N THR A 259 -4.39 17.77 11.86
CA THR A 259 -4.78 16.58 11.09
C THR A 259 -6.29 16.51 10.87
N ILE A 260 -7.11 16.91 11.86
CA ILE A 260 -8.57 16.95 11.70
C ILE A 260 -8.95 17.83 10.51
N GLN A 261 -8.42 19.05 10.42
CA GLN A 261 -8.75 20.00 9.36
C GLN A 261 -8.31 19.48 7.98
N LYS A 262 -7.17 18.77 7.91
CA LYS A 262 -6.71 18.12 6.68
C LYS A 262 -7.69 17.04 6.22
N ILE A 263 -8.12 16.14 7.10
CA ILE A 263 -9.09 15.07 6.78
C ILE A 263 -10.44 15.68 6.38
N MET A 264 -10.94 16.64 7.15
CA MET A 264 -12.19 17.34 6.84
C MET A 264 -12.14 18.07 5.49
N GLY A 265 -10.98 18.62 5.11
CA GLY A 265 -10.76 19.24 3.80
C GLY A 265 -10.77 18.24 2.63
N LYS A 266 -10.67 16.94 2.88
CA LYS A 266 -10.78 15.88 1.86
C LYS A 266 -12.20 15.36 1.69
N PHE A 267 -13.09 15.58 2.66
CA PHE A 267 -14.50 15.23 2.51
C PHE A 267 -15.13 16.07 1.40
N LYS A 268 -15.78 15.41 0.44
CA LYS A 268 -16.53 16.08 -0.62
C LYS A 268 -17.98 15.62 -0.60
N SER A 269 -18.91 16.57 -0.52
CA SER A 269 -20.34 16.27 -0.52
C SER A 269 -20.88 15.85 -1.90
N ASP A 270 -20.09 16.01 -2.96
CA ASP A 270 -20.44 15.65 -4.33
C ASP A 270 -20.02 14.21 -4.71
N LYS A 271 -20.44 13.76 -5.91
CA LYS A 271 -20.15 12.42 -6.45
C LYS A 271 -18.75 12.28 -7.05
N SER A 272 -17.84 13.25 -6.86
CA SER A 272 -16.53 13.27 -7.56
C SER A 272 -15.48 12.34 -6.96
N ILE A 273 -15.70 11.83 -5.74
CA ILE A 273 -14.82 10.87 -5.06
C ILE A 273 -15.48 9.49 -5.03
N ASN A 274 -14.65 8.43 -5.01
CA ASN A 274 -15.10 7.07 -4.73
C ASN A 274 -16.02 7.05 -3.48
N LYS A 275 -17.22 6.48 -3.63
CA LYS A 275 -18.25 6.44 -2.57
C LYS A 275 -17.69 5.91 -1.24
N MET A 276 -16.86 4.87 -1.31
CA MET A 276 -16.26 4.24 -0.12
C MET A 276 -15.20 5.12 0.55
N VAL A 277 -14.34 5.80 -0.22
CA VAL A 277 -13.37 6.75 0.34
C VAL A 277 -14.09 7.86 1.11
N ASN A 278 -15.15 8.43 0.51
CA ASN A 278 -15.91 9.50 1.14
C ASN A 278 -16.68 9.01 2.38
N PHE A 279 -17.15 7.75 2.35
CA PHE A 279 -17.78 7.10 3.48
C PHE A 279 -16.79 6.88 4.64
N ASN A 280 -15.60 6.35 4.38
CA ASN A 280 -14.56 6.17 5.40
C ASN A 280 -14.12 7.50 6.02
N ILE A 281 -14.00 8.56 5.22
CA ILE A 281 -13.74 9.92 5.72
C ILE A 281 -14.90 10.43 6.59
N ALA A 282 -16.15 10.21 6.18
CA ALA A 282 -17.33 10.59 6.98
C ALA A 282 -17.37 9.86 8.33
N LEU A 283 -17.10 8.55 8.35
CA LEU A 283 -16.95 7.75 9.56
C LEU A 283 -15.86 8.32 10.45
N THR A 284 -14.65 8.49 9.92
CA THR A 284 -13.50 9.06 10.64
C THR A 284 -13.85 10.37 11.34
N ILE A 285 -14.47 11.31 10.62
CA ILE A 285 -14.85 12.61 11.19
C ILE A 285 -15.95 12.44 12.25
N ALA A 286 -16.97 11.62 12.00
CA ALA A 286 -18.03 11.41 12.97
C ALA A 286 -17.52 10.77 14.28
N LEU A 287 -16.60 9.82 14.17
CA LEU A 287 -15.96 9.15 15.31
C LEU A 287 -15.07 10.12 16.10
N LEU A 288 -14.32 11.02 15.43
CA LEU A 288 -13.55 12.07 16.08
C LEU A 288 -14.43 13.09 16.81
N PHE A 289 -15.64 13.31 16.33
CA PHE A 289 -16.63 14.22 16.90
C PHE A 289 -17.64 13.52 17.81
N LYS A 290 -17.33 12.31 18.33
CA LYS A 290 -18.14 11.68 19.37
C LYS A 290 -18.32 12.63 20.55
N ALA A 291 -19.58 12.81 20.98
CA ALA A 291 -19.97 13.74 22.05
C ALA A 291 -19.43 15.18 21.88
N PHE A 292 -19.17 15.59 20.63
CA PHE A 292 -18.70 16.93 20.30
C PHE A 292 -19.46 17.50 19.08
N PRO A 293 -19.90 18.77 19.11
CA PRO A 293 -20.66 19.33 18.00
C PRO A 293 -19.84 19.41 16.71
N LEU A 294 -20.39 18.88 15.61
CA LEU A 294 -19.81 19.05 14.28
C LEU A 294 -19.86 20.54 13.85
N PRO A 295 -18.82 21.05 13.16
CA PRO A 295 -18.89 22.38 12.60
C PRO A 295 -19.97 22.44 11.52
N ALA A 296 -20.81 23.49 11.55
CA ALA A 296 -21.99 23.62 10.67
C ALA A 296 -21.71 23.39 9.17
N LYS A 297 -20.52 23.81 8.70
CA LYS A 297 -20.06 23.62 7.31
C LYS A 297 -19.92 22.15 6.87
N TYR A 298 -19.89 21.21 7.82
CA TYR A 298 -19.77 19.77 7.57
C TYR A 298 -21.01 18.96 7.94
N SER A 299 -22.16 19.62 8.13
CA SER A 299 -23.46 18.96 8.37
C SER A 299 -23.85 17.91 7.32
N SER A 300 -23.33 18.02 6.09
CA SER A 300 -23.49 17.02 5.02
C SER A 300 -22.92 15.64 5.37
N ILE A 301 -22.04 15.52 6.37
CA ILE A 301 -21.54 14.23 6.88
C ILE A 301 -22.69 13.37 7.40
N VAL A 302 -23.62 13.97 8.16
CA VAL A 302 -24.80 13.27 8.70
C VAL A 302 -25.67 12.73 7.55
N VAL A 303 -25.85 13.53 6.50
CA VAL A 303 -26.60 13.10 5.30
C VAL A 303 -25.89 11.95 4.59
N ASN A 304 -24.56 12.04 4.43
CA ASN A 304 -23.77 10.98 3.82
C ASN A 304 -23.90 9.66 4.59
N LEU A 305 -23.76 9.68 5.92
CA LEU A 305 -23.91 8.48 6.75
C LEU A 305 -25.33 7.90 6.65
N LYS A 306 -26.37 8.74 6.70
CA LYS A 306 -27.78 8.30 6.55
C LYS A 306 -28.09 7.63 5.21
N ILE A 307 -27.52 8.14 4.11
CA ILE A 307 -27.66 7.51 2.78
C ILE A 307 -26.99 6.14 2.78
N ASN A 308 -25.76 6.07 3.31
CA ASN A 308 -24.99 4.83 3.34
C ASN A 308 -25.57 3.76 4.27
N CYS A 309 -26.36 4.12 5.30
CA CYS A 309 -27.15 3.17 6.07
C CYS A 309 -28.21 2.40 5.25
N ARG A 310 -28.68 2.96 4.13
CA ARG A 310 -29.77 2.36 3.33
C ARG A 310 -29.28 1.52 2.16
N ASP A 311 -28.12 1.87 1.63
CA ASP A 311 -27.65 1.40 0.32
C ASP A 311 -26.44 0.47 0.40
N LEU A 312 -25.93 0.15 1.60
CA LEU A 312 -24.73 -0.67 1.79
C LEU A 312 -25.03 -1.99 2.50
N GLU A 313 -24.09 -2.92 2.40
CA GLU A 313 -24.10 -4.19 3.13
C GLU A 313 -24.24 -3.97 4.64
N GLU A 314 -24.78 -4.98 5.34
CA GLU A 314 -25.14 -4.93 6.77
C GLU A 314 -24.00 -4.39 7.65
N ASN A 315 -22.76 -4.83 7.41
CA ASN A 315 -21.58 -4.38 8.15
C ASN A 315 -21.34 -2.86 8.03
N LEU A 316 -21.50 -2.31 6.83
CA LEU A 316 -21.29 -0.88 6.57
C LEU A 316 -22.45 -0.05 7.16
N CYS A 317 -23.66 -0.59 7.18
CA CYS A 317 -24.79 0.02 7.86
C CYS A 317 -24.54 0.12 9.37
N SER A 318 -24.03 -0.94 10.00
CA SER A 318 -23.68 -0.96 11.42
C SER A 318 -22.63 0.10 11.78
N LYS A 319 -21.58 0.25 10.97
CA LYS A 319 -20.59 1.33 11.13
C LYS A 319 -21.21 2.72 11.03
N ALA A 320 -22.06 2.94 10.03
CA ALA A 320 -22.72 4.22 9.82
C ALA A 320 -23.68 4.59 10.97
N LEU A 321 -24.45 3.63 11.49
CA LEU A 321 -25.32 3.82 12.65
C LEU A 321 -24.51 4.14 13.91
N SER A 322 -23.42 3.42 14.14
CA SER A 322 -22.51 3.66 15.28
C SER A 322 -21.91 5.08 15.21
N ALA A 323 -21.49 5.52 14.03
CA ALA A 323 -20.99 6.88 13.82
C ALA A 323 -22.07 7.95 14.03
N LEU A 324 -23.31 7.71 13.58
CA LEU A 324 -24.44 8.61 13.83
C LEU A 324 -24.78 8.68 15.33
N ALA A 325 -24.72 7.56 16.05
CA ALA A 325 -24.93 7.53 17.49
C ALA A 325 -23.86 8.35 18.23
N CYS A 326 -22.59 8.26 17.80
CA CYS A 326 -21.50 9.08 18.36
C CYS A 326 -21.79 10.58 18.25
N LEU A 327 -22.29 11.03 17.10
CA LEU A 327 -22.64 12.42 16.86
C LEU A 327 -23.84 12.89 17.68
N ALA A 328 -24.83 12.02 17.91
CA ALA A 328 -26.03 12.36 18.67
C ALA A 328 -25.76 12.60 20.16
N GLN A 329 -24.62 12.15 20.70
CA GLN A 329 -24.27 12.31 22.12
C GLN A 329 -23.92 13.75 22.51
N CYS A 330 -23.79 14.69 21.55
CA CYS A 330 -23.55 16.11 21.86
C CYS A 330 -24.83 16.95 21.99
N GLU A 331 -26.00 16.38 21.70
CA GLU A 331 -27.32 17.04 21.79
C GLU A 331 -27.95 16.85 23.18
#